data_AF-A0A8S9RIH7-F1
#
_entry.id   AF-A0A8S9RIH7-F1
#
_cell.length_a   1.000
_cell.length_b   1.000
_cell.length_c   1.000
_cell.angle_alpha   90.00
_cell.angle_beta   90.00
_cell.angle_gamma   90.00
#
_symmetry.space_group_name_H-M   'P 1'
#
loop_
_entity.id
_entity.type
_entity.pdbx_description
1 polymer ?
#
loop_
_entity_poly.entity_id
_entity_poly.type
_entity_poly.pdbx_seq_one_letter_code
_entity_poly.pdbx_strand_id
1 'polypeptide(L)'
;MGVFTGFGSWINQNSQEPLKAESKRSENGESKSASEKDTNNAPAKKKKKKVVIYFDEKEDRRQERLWHKAEKKHPWHNPPPKIKVTNKKGLYHMNIELTVGTTPNTVYYVLTDPKGGPFFDYKKWRDIMKNTSRKVLKENGPKRVIMVEKALAYNILSLTTISIPIHLTMEENRKDLTTNYKKGKVILMKEFHGNYKVEPIYVDQERLCKKRLPKSPEEYKKCSGGQGRIGSKLTINHYFQPYRPFNIPPLSWFIRGNTIKTSKKLLNGIQDLTSSFRRAEPLSEEDMEASEIDTVEVHNFLKI
;
A
#
# COMPACT_ATOMS: atom_id res chain seq x y z
N MET A 1 15.64 -26.39 -3.40
CA MET A 1 14.25 -26.33 -3.91
C MET A 1 13.55 -25.13 -3.29
N GLY A 2 13.00 -24.24 -4.13
CA GLY A 2 12.09 -23.15 -3.72
C GLY A 2 12.72 -21.93 -3.05
N VAL A 3 12.05 -20.79 -3.23
CA VAL A 3 12.14 -19.47 -2.56
C VAL A 3 12.73 -18.31 -3.41
N PHE A 4 11.79 -17.45 -3.88
CA PHE A 4 11.95 -16.11 -4.51
C PHE A 4 12.60 -15.96 -5.90
N THR A 5 11.83 -16.22 -6.96
CA THR A 5 12.03 -15.68 -8.33
C THR A 5 11.04 -14.53 -8.66
N GLY A 6 10.46 -13.89 -7.64
CA GLY A 6 9.19 -13.14 -7.78
C GLY A 6 9.27 -11.62 -7.94
N PHE A 7 10.45 -11.00 -8.00
CA PHE A 7 10.54 -9.53 -7.95
C PHE A 7 10.37 -8.85 -9.33
N GLY A 8 11.00 -9.36 -10.39
CA GLY A 8 10.89 -8.79 -11.75
C GLY A 8 9.46 -8.81 -12.32
N SER A 9 8.62 -9.78 -11.91
CA SER A 9 7.25 -9.90 -12.41
C SER A 9 6.27 -8.86 -11.81
N TRP A 10 6.59 -8.25 -10.66
CA TRP A 10 5.64 -7.34 -9.98
C TRP A 10 5.52 -5.98 -10.69
N ILE A 11 6.64 -5.44 -11.20
CA ILE A 11 6.70 -4.09 -11.79
C ILE A 11 5.84 -4.00 -13.08
N ASN A 12 5.64 -5.11 -13.80
CA ASN A 12 4.89 -5.14 -15.06
C ASN A 12 3.41 -5.57 -14.95
N GLN A 13 2.87 -5.85 -13.74
CA GLN A 13 1.45 -6.23 -13.60
C GLN A 13 0.51 -5.01 -13.59
N ASN A 14 0.38 -4.40 -14.75
CA ASN A 14 -0.47 -3.24 -14.96
C ASN A 14 -1.96 -3.64 -15.14
N SER A 15 -2.73 -3.48 -14.07
CA SER A 15 -4.12 -2.98 -14.11
C SER A 15 -5.08 -3.55 -15.18
N GLN A 16 -5.41 -4.85 -15.10
CA GLN A 16 -6.66 -5.35 -15.68
C GLN A 16 -7.67 -5.61 -14.55
N GLU A 17 -8.80 -4.89 -14.59
CA GLU A 17 -9.99 -5.28 -13.83
C GLU A 17 -10.55 -6.60 -14.41
N PRO A 18 -11.19 -7.46 -13.59
CA PRO A 18 -11.75 -8.70 -14.09
C PRO A 18 -12.89 -8.42 -15.07
N LEU A 19 -12.81 -9.02 -16.26
CA LEU A 19 -13.95 -9.15 -17.15
C LEU A 19 -15.07 -9.87 -16.41
N LYS A 20 -16.30 -9.35 -16.49
CA LYS A 20 -17.49 -10.03 -15.96
C LYS A 20 -17.68 -11.37 -16.67
N ALA A 21 -17.45 -12.47 -15.95
CA ALA A 21 -17.93 -13.78 -16.35
C ALA A 21 -19.27 -14.03 -15.64
N GLU A 22 -20.38 -13.67 -16.27
CA GLU A 22 -21.69 -14.20 -15.90
C GLU A 22 -21.92 -15.51 -16.67
N SER A 23 -22.11 -16.60 -15.93
CA SER A 23 -22.49 -17.90 -16.46
C SER A 23 -23.89 -18.24 -15.99
N LYS A 24 -24.80 -18.44 -16.94
CA LYS A 24 -25.81 -19.51 -16.92
C LYS A 24 -26.50 -19.67 -18.27
N ARG A 25 -27.14 -20.82 -18.45
CA ARG A 25 -27.51 -21.49 -19.71
C ARG A 25 -29.02 -21.66 -19.81
N SER A 26 -29.62 -21.35 -20.97
CA SER A 26 -30.86 -22.00 -21.47
C SER A 26 -31.18 -21.64 -22.93
N GLU A 27 -31.38 -22.71 -23.72
CA GLU A 27 -32.12 -22.95 -24.98
C GLU A 27 -32.65 -21.85 -25.94
N ASN A 28 -32.40 -22.12 -27.23
CA ASN A 28 -33.21 -22.00 -28.46
C ASN A 28 -34.24 -20.86 -28.67
N GLY A 29 -34.14 -20.22 -29.84
CA GLY A 29 -35.22 -19.48 -30.52
C GLY A 29 -34.71 -18.70 -31.73
N GLU A 30 -35.22 -18.99 -32.93
CA GLU A 30 -34.88 -18.23 -34.15
C GLU A 30 -35.56 -16.85 -34.21
N SER A 31 -34.86 -15.84 -34.76
CA SER A 31 -35.46 -14.88 -35.71
C SER A 31 -34.38 -14.02 -36.39
N LYS A 32 -34.60 -13.66 -37.67
CA LYS A 32 -33.73 -12.81 -38.50
C LYS A 32 -34.38 -11.44 -38.77
N SER A 33 -33.57 -10.49 -39.27
CA SER A 33 -33.96 -9.17 -39.81
C SER A 33 -34.50 -8.16 -38.76
N ALA A 34 -34.51 -6.83 -38.91
CA ALA A 34 -33.77 -5.82 -39.71
C ALA A 34 -34.22 -4.43 -39.18
N SER A 35 -33.56 -3.28 -39.35
CA SER A 35 -32.18 -2.88 -39.73
C SER A 35 -32.09 -1.34 -39.60
N GLU A 36 -30.91 -0.70 -39.55
CA GLU A 36 -30.59 0.57 -40.27
C GLU A 36 -29.22 1.22 -39.90
N LYS A 37 -28.44 1.49 -40.96
CA LYS A 37 -27.45 2.56 -41.25
C LYS A 37 -26.65 3.29 -40.14
N ASP A 38 -25.33 3.14 -40.26
CA ASP A 38 -24.30 4.19 -40.36
C ASP A 38 -24.38 5.48 -39.52
N THR A 39 -23.39 5.66 -38.64
CA THR A 39 -22.35 6.69 -38.91
C THR A 39 -21.10 6.54 -38.02
N ASN A 40 -19.94 6.57 -38.68
CA ASN A 40 -18.64 7.04 -38.19
C ASN A 40 -18.33 6.97 -36.68
N ASN A 41 -17.62 5.92 -36.24
CA ASN A 41 -16.75 6.02 -35.08
C ASN A 41 -15.42 5.30 -35.33
N ALA A 42 -14.37 6.08 -35.58
CA ALA A 42 -12.99 5.59 -35.62
C ALA A 42 -12.63 4.87 -34.31
N PRO A 43 -11.73 3.86 -34.33
CA PRO A 43 -11.37 3.13 -33.12
C PRO A 43 -10.85 4.10 -32.06
N ALA A 44 -11.57 4.19 -30.95
CA ALA A 44 -11.24 5.08 -29.85
C ALA A 44 -9.81 4.78 -29.36
N LYS A 45 -8.86 5.62 -29.76
CA LYS A 45 -7.44 5.50 -29.36
C LYS A 45 -7.39 5.45 -27.84
N LYS A 46 -7.17 4.25 -27.28
CA LYS A 46 -6.96 4.04 -25.84
C LYS A 46 -5.78 4.92 -25.44
N LYS A 47 -6.06 6.11 -24.88
CA LYS A 47 -5.03 7.02 -24.37
C LYS A 47 -4.29 6.29 -23.26
N LYS A 48 -3.14 5.67 -23.60
CA LYS A 48 -2.25 5.00 -22.65
C LYS A 48 -1.97 5.98 -21.52
N LYS A 49 -2.54 5.74 -20.34
CA LYS A 49 -2.50 6.68 -19.22
C LYS A 49 -1.08 6.69 -18.67
N LYS A 50 -0.30 7.71 -19.02
CA LYS A 50 1.10 7.88 -18.58
C LYS A 50 1.13 7.74 -17.05
N VAL A 51 1.81 6.71 -16.56
CA VAL A 51 2.02 6.51 -15.12
C VAL A 51 2.96 7.62 -14.67
N VAL A 52 2.42 8.61 -13.95
CA VAL A 52 3.24 9.67 -13.39
C VAL A 52 3.85 9.14 -12.10
N ILE A 53 5.16 8.92 -12.14
CA ILE A 53 6.01 8.60 -10.99
C ILE A 53 6.35 9.94 -10.30
N TYR A 54 6.22 10.01 -8.99
CA TYR A 54 6.39 11.24 -8.19
C TYR A 54 7.65 11.22 -7.30
N PHE A 55 8.53 10.25 -7.52
CA PHE A 55 9.75 9.99 -6.75
C PHE A 55 10.93 9.70 -7.68
N ASP A 56 12.16 9.84 -7.17
CA ASP A 56 13.39 9.48 -7.87
C ASP A 56 13.62 7.97 -7.78
N GLU A 57 13.20 7.25 -8.83
CA GLU A 57 13.35 5.80 -8.94
C GLU A 57 14.83 5.36 -8.92
N LYS A 58 15.76 6.18 -9.44
CA LYS A 58 17.20 5.87 -9.40
C LYS A 58 17.72 5.95 -7.96
N GLU A 59 17.26 6.90 -7.16
CA GLU A 59 17.59 6.96 -5.73
C GLU A 59 16.94 5.81 -4.94
N ASP A 60 15.68 5.44 -5.20
CA ASP A 60 15.04 4.31 -4.52
C ASP A 60 15.76 2.97 -4.81
N ARG A 61 16.03 2.63 -6.08
CA ARG A 61 16.83 1.45 -6.46
C ARG A 61 18.23 1.47 -5.81
N ARG A 62 18.84 2.65 -5.71
CA ARG A 62 20.14 2.83 -5.03
C ARG A 62 20.04 2.55 -3.52
N GLN A 63 18.96 2.98 -2.88
CA GLN A 63 18.67 2.70 -1.47
C GLN A 63 18.38 1.21 -1.22
N GLU A 64 17.64 0.54 -2.10
CA GLU A 64 17.42 -0.92 -2.04
C GLU A 64 18.75 -1.67 -2.04
N ARG A 65 19.69 -1.30 -2.92
CA ARG A 65 21.04 -1.89 -2.93
C ARG A 65 21.84 -1.62 -1.66
N LEU A 66 21.72 -0.43 -1.05
CA LEU A 66 22.35 -0.13 0.25
C LEU A 66 21.74 -0.97 1.37
N TRP A 67 20.41 -1.08 1.41
CA TRP A 67 19.68 -1.87 2.39
C TRP A 67 20.01 -3.36 2.28
N HIS A 68 20.05 -3.93 1.07
CA HIS A 68 20.41 -5.33 0.84
C HIS A 68 21.85 -5.64 1.27
N LYS A 69 22.83 -4.81 0.86
CA LYS A 69 24.24 -4.96 1.27
C LYS A 69 24.42 -4.84 2.79
N ALA A 70 23.60 -4.02 3.45
CA ALA A 70 23.61 -3.91 4.91
C ALA A 70 22.94 -5.10 5.60
N GLU A 71 21.78 -5.58 5.11
CA GLU A 71 21.04 -6.72 5.68
C GLU A 71 21.92 -8.00 5.69
N LYS A 72 22.73 -8.21 4.64
CA LYS A 72 23.72 -9.32 4.57
C LYS A 72 24.84 -9.24 5.63
N LYS A 73 25.15 -8.06 6.19
CA LYS A 73 26.26 -7.87 7.17
C LYS A 73 25.77 -7.64 8.60
N HIS A 74 24.80 -6.74 8.76
CA HIS A 74 24.19 -6.34 10.02
C HIS A 74 22.68 -6.21 9.78
N PRO A 75 21.90 -7.31 9.94
CA PRO A 75 20.47 -7.33 9.71
C PRO A 75 19.73 -6.22 10.48
N TRP A 76 18.79 -5.55 9.82
CA TRP A 76 17.99 -4.51 10.45
C TRP A 76 17.00 -5.11 11.45
N HIS A 77 17.19 -4.77 12.74
CA HIS A 77 16.22 -5.09 13.77
C HIS A 77 14.97 -4.21 13.64
N ASN A 78 13.85 -4.82 13.26
CA ASN A 78 12.54 -4.15 13.19
C ASN A 78 12.06 -3.77 14.61
N PRO A 79 12.04 -2.47 15.00
CA PRO A 79 11.59 -2.09 16.33
C PRO A 79 10.06 -2.25 16.47
N PRO A 80 9.54 -2.59 17.66
CA PRO A 80 8.11 -2.83 17.85
C PRO A 80 7.28 -1.56 17.59
N PRO A 81 6.06 -1.67 17.00
CA PRO A 81 5.20 -0.52 16.77
C PRO A 81 4.80 0.18 18.07
N LYS A 82 5.03 1.50 18.15
CA LYS A 82 4.57 2.32 19.28
C LYS A 82 3.11 2.67 19.06
N ILE A 83 2.22 2.31 19.98
CA ILE A 83 0.79 2.60 19.89
C ILE A 83 0.33 3.27 21.18
N LYS A 84 -0.05 4.54 21.11
CA LYS A 84 -0.68 5.30 22.19
C LYS A 84 -2.17 5.41 21.90
N VAL A 85 -3.02 5.09 22.88
CA VAL A 85 -4.48 5.13 22.70
C VAL A 85 -5.14 5.95 23.81
N THR A 86 -5.73 7.08 23.44
CA THR A 86 -6.52 7.93 24.33
C THR A 86 -8.02 7.74 24.05
N ASN A 87 -8.87 8.15 24.99
CA ASN A 87 -10.32 8.22 24.82
C ASN A 87 -10.85 9.57 25.32
N LYS A 88 -11.77 10.18 24.58
CA LYS A 88 -12.54 11.33 25.04
C LYS A 88 -14.00 11.15 24.64
N LYS A 89 -14.90 11.05 25.62
CA LYS A 89 -16.36 10.86 25.43
C LYS A 89 -16.72 9.68 24.50
N GLY A 90 -15.96 8.59 24.54
CA GLY A 90 -16.18 7.41 23.71
C GLY A 90 -15.54 7.44 22.31
N LEU A 91 -15.00 8.58 21.87
CA LEU A 91 -14.10 8.66 20.71
C LEU A 91 -12.70 8.21 21.13
N TYR A 92 -12.17 7.20 20.45
CA TYR A 92 -10.79 6.74 20.62
C TYR A 92 -9.88 7.41 19.60
N HIS A 93 -8.70 7.82 20.04
CA HIS A 93 -7.59 8.24 19.18
C HIS A 93 -6.43 7.29 19.38
N MET A 94 -6.03 6.60 18.31
CA MET A 94 -4.81 5.81 18.23
C MET A 94 -3.76 6.62 17.48
N ASN A 95 -2.71 7.02 18.19
CA ASN A 95 -1.48 7.52 17.59
C ASN A 95 -0.50 6.34 17.49
N ILE A 96 -0.07 6.04 16.27
CA ILE A 96 0.81 4.92 15.94
C ILE A 96 2.08 5.48 15.32
N GLU A 97 3.24 5.04 15.80
CA GLU A 97 4.53 5.24 15.13
C GLU A 97 5.16 3.88 14.81
N LEU A 98 5.55 3.69 13.56
CA LEU A 98 6.26 2.51 13.07
C LEU A 98 7.54 2.96 12.39
N THR A 99 8.67 2.36 12.75
CA THR A 99 9.94 2.54 12.02
C THR A 99 10.18 1.32 11.15
N VAL A 100 10.57 1.57 9.89
CA VAL A 100 10.71 0.55 8.86
C VAL A 100 12.03 0.74 8.11
N GLY A 101 12.81 -0.33 7.95
CA GLY A 101 14.07 -0.32 7.21
C GLY A 101 13.87 -0.39 5.70
N THR A 102 13.31 0.65 5.10
CA THR A 102 13.29 0.89 3.64
C THR A 102 12.88 2.35 3.37
N THR A 103 12.89 2.80 2.11
CA THR A 103 12.60 4.20 1.76
C THR A 103 11.12 4.57 1.98
N PRO A 104 10.82 5.86 2.18
CA PRO A 104 9.44 6.33 2.35
C PRO A 104 8.51 5.98 1.20
N ASN A 105 9.02 5.97 -0.04
CA ASN A 105 8.26 5.63 -1.23
C ASN A 105 7.82 4.16 -1.21
N THR A 106 8.73 3.24 -0.89
CA THR A 106 8.40 1.80 -0.75
C THR A 106 7.33 1.57 0.31
N VAL A 107 7.44 2.21 1.50
CA VAL A 107 6.41 2.07 2.56
C VAL A 107 5.07 2.66 2.14
N TYR A 108 5.07 3.84 1.50
CA TYR A 108 3.84 4.48 1.03
C TYR A 108 3.18 3.67 -0.11
N TYR A 109 3.97 3.09 -1.02
CA TYR A 109 3.50 2.19 -2.06
C TYR A 109 2.81 0.95 -1.46
N VAL A 110 3.47 0.28 -0.50
CA VAL A 110 2.91 -0.88 0.23
C VAL A 110 1.57 -0.57 0.92
N LEU A 111 1.39 0.66 1.42
CA LEU A 111 0.12 1.12 2.02
C LEU A 111 -0.98 1.50 1.01
N THR A 112 -0.58 1.86 -0.22
CA THR A 112 -1.49 2.32 -1.29
C THR A 112 -1.66 1.30 -2.42
N ASP A 113 -1.10 0.09 -2.25
CA ASP A 113 -1.14 -1.02 -3.20
C ASP A 113 -2.61 -1.37 -3.56
N PRO A 114 -2.96 -1.42 -4.87
CA PRO A 114 -4.31 -1.76 -5.33
C PRO A 114 -4.82 -3.13 -4.90
N LYS A 115 -3.95 -4.13 -4.71
CA LYS A 115 -4.28 -5.49 -4.25
C LYS A 115 -4.51 -5.55 -2.73
N GLY A 116 -4.00 -4.57 -1.98
CA GLY A 116 -4.34 -4.35 -0.57
C GLY A 116 -3.20 -4.42 0.43
N GLY A 117 -1.96 -4.58 -0.03
CA GLY A 117 -0.76 -4.61 0.82
C GLY A 117 -0.44 -6.02 1.38
N PRO A 118 0.47 -6.12 2.36
CA PRO A 118 1.13 -7.37 2.75
C PRO A 118 0.37 -8.18 3.80
N PHE A 119 -0.93 -7.94 3.96
CA PHE A 119 -1.65 -8.35 5.15
C PHE A 119 -2.15 -9.80 5.06
N PHE A 120 -1.27 -10.76 4.76
CA PHE A 120 -1.58 -12.20 4.70
C PHE A 120 -1.08 -12.93 5.97
N ASP A 121 -1.95 -13.67 6.64
CA ASP A 121 -1.63 -14.51 7.80
C ASP A 121 -1.24 -15.91 7.30
N TYR A 122 0.05 -16.13 7.03
CA TYR A 122 0.58 -17.41 6.54
C TYR A 122 0.25 -18.60 7.45
N LYS A 123 0.12 -18.39 8.78
CA LYS A 123 -0.24 -19.46 9.72
C LYS A 123 -1.70 -19.90 9.60
N LYS A 124 -2.55 -19.06 9.00
CA LYS A 124 -3.99 -19.30 8.81
C LYS A 124 -4.40 -19.29 7.34
N TRP A 125 -3.41 -19.25 6.44
CA TRP A 125 -3.52 -19.21 4.98
C TRP A 125 -4.64 -18.29 4.44
N ARG A 126 -4.62 -17.02 4.83
CA ARG A 126 -5.64 -16.04 4.40
C ARG A 126 -5.20 -14.59 4.53
N ASP A 127 -5.92 -13.70 3.85
CA ASP A 127 -5.85 -12.27 4.10
C ASP A 127 -6.38 -11.92 5.51
N ILE A 128 -5.62 -11.14 6.27
CA ILE A 128 -6.08 -10.32 7.39
C ILE A 128 -6.88 -9.14 6.84
N MET A 129 -6.35 -8.46 5.82
CA MET A 129 -7.02 -7.34 5.17
C MET A 129 -6.67 -7.33 3.68
N LYS A 130 -7.67 -7.27 2.80
CA LYS A 130 -7.47 -7.10 1.35
C LYS A 130 -8.33 -5.97 0.80
N ASN A 131 -7.92 -5.42 -0.35
CA ASN A 131 -8.81 -4.56 -1.13
C ASN A 131 -9.78 -5.47 -1.91
N THR A 132 -11.07 -5.14 -1.88
CA THR A 132 -12.09 -5.81 -2.70
C THR A 132 -12.48 -4.97 -3.92
N SER A 133 -12.46 -3.64 -3.78
CA SER A 133 -12.65 -2.72 -4.90
C SER A 133 -11.89 -1.42 -4.68
N ARG A 134 -11.57 -0.72 -5.78
CA ARG A 134 -10.84 0.55 -5.76
C ARG A 134 -11.25 1.40 -6.96
N LYS A 135 -11.92 2.52 -6.71
CA LYS A 135 -12.38 3.46 -7.74
C LYS A 135 -11.71 4.82 -7.58
N VAL A 136 -11.05 5.32 -8.62
CA VAL A 136 -10.53 6.71 -8.62
C VAL A 136 -11.69 7.66 -8.93
N LEU A 137 -11.93 8.63 -8.05
CA LEU A 137 -12.98 9.65 -8.23
C LEU A 137 -12.44 10.92 -8.88
N LYS A 138 -11.28 11.40 -8.42
CA LYS A 138 -10.62 12.62 -8.90
C LYS A 138 -9.10 12.41 -8.88
N GLU A 139 -8.39 12.91 -9.89
CA GLU A 139 -6.93 12.83 -9.97
C GLU A 139 -6.36 14.16 -10.48
N ASN A 140 -5.73 14.90 -9.58
CA ASN A 140 -5.18 16.24 -9.80
C ASN A 140 -3.66 16.18 -9.58
N GLY A 141 -2.94 15.66 -10.56
CA GLY A 141 -1.49 15.41 -10.47
C GLY A 141 -1.15 14.50 -9.28
N PRO A 142 -0.25 14.90 -8.35
CA PRO A 142 0.15 14.05 -7.23
C PRO A 142 -1.00 13.72 -6.28
N LYS A 143 -2.05 14.55 -6.23
CA LYS A 143 -3.20 14.37 -5.34
C LYS A 143 -4.30 13.56 -6.03
N ARG A 144 -4.82 12.53 -5.37
CA ARG A 144 -5.94 11.72 -5.87
C ARG A 144 -6.96 11.42 -4.78
N VAL A 145 -8.23 11.48 -5.13
CA VAL A 145 -9.35 11.06 -4.27
C VAL A 145 -9.86 9.73 -4.80
N ILE A 146 -9.84 8.70 -3.96
CA ILE A 146 -10.24 7.34 -4.32
C ILE A 146 -11.26 6.80 -3.31
N MET A 147 -12.19 5.98 -3.78
CA MET A 147 -12.97 5.08 -2.92
C MET A 147 -12.27 3.73 -2.90
N VAL A 148 -12.11 3.16 -1.71
CA VAL A 148 -11.53 1.83 -1.50
C VAL A 148 -12.46 1.03 -0.60
N GLU A 149 -12.77 -0.19 -1.01
CA GLU A 149 -13.45 -1.16 -0.18
C GLU A 149 -12.43 -2.20 0.26
N LYS A 150 -12.39 -2.45 1.57
CA LYS A 150 -11.48 -3.41 2.19
C LYS A 150 -12.29 -4.47 2.93
N ALA A 151 -11.90 -5.73 2.77
CA ALA A 151 -12.41 -6.84 3.57
C ALA A 151 -11.42 -7.14 4.70
N LEU A 152 -11.86 -6.99 5.95
CA LEU A 152 -11.08 -7.31 7.16
C LEU A 152 -11.54 -8.66 7.73
N ALA A 153 -10.66 -9.65 7.77
CA ALA A 153 -10.94 -10.95 8.37
C ALA A 153 -10.87 -10.86 9.90
N TYR A 154 -12.00 -11.14 10.57
CA TYR A 154 -12.12 -11.09 12.02
C TYR A 154 -12.58 -12.45 12.58
N ASN A 155 -11.88 -12.97 13.60
CA ASN A 155 -12.26 -14.21 14.28
C ASN A 155 -13.25 -13.90 15.42
N ILE A 156 -14.45 -14.48 15.34
CA ILE A 156 -15.39 -14.51 16.45
C ILE A 156 -15.15 -15.80 17.24
N LEU A 157 -14.88 -15.66 18.54
CA LEU A 157 -14.85 -16.74 19.54
C LEU A 157 -14.12 -18.02 19.09
N SER A 158 -12.99 -17.84 18.38
CA SER A 158 -12.13 -18.89 17.81
C SER A 158 -12.76 -19.85 16.77
N LEU A 159 -14.08 -19.98 16.71
CA LEU A 159 -14.81 -20.95 15.89
C LEU A 159 -15.07 -20.45 14.45
N THR A 160 -15.45 -19.19 14.28
CA THR A 160 -15.83 -18.64 12.97
C THR A 160 -15.00 -17.42 12.58
N THR A 161 -14.78 -17.24 11.27
CA THR A 161 -14.13 -16.05 10.71
C THR A 161 -15.16 -15.30 9.88
N ILE A 162 -15.43 -14.04 10.21
CA ILE A 162 -16.27 -13.15 9.41
C ILE A 162 -15.41 -12.19 8.60
N SER A 163 -15.94 -11.75 7.46
CA SER A 163 -15.37 -10.66 6.66
C SER A 163 -16.12 -9.37 6.98
N ILE A 164 -15.43 -8.38 7.54
CA ILE A 164 -16.00 -7.06 7.83
C ILE A 164 -15.68 -6.12 6.66
N PRO A 165 -16.68 -5.64 5.90
CA PRO A 165 -16.47 -4.66 4.84
C PRO A 165 -16.24 -3.26 5.42
N ILE A 166 -15.21 -2.60 4.92
CA ILE A 166 -14.78 -1.26 5.30
C ILE A 166 -14.71 -0.41 4.02
N HIS A 167 -15.69 0.47 3.81
CA HIS A 167 -15.74 1.37 2.66
C HIS A 167 -15.17 2.73 3.07
N LEU A 168 -14.07 3.14 2.44
CA LEU A 168 -13.32 4.37 2.75
C LEU A 168 -13.25 5.30 1.54
N THR A 169 -13.32 6.60 1.79
CA THR A 169 -12.82 7.61 0.87
C THR A 169 -11.42 8.01 1.35
N MET A 170 -10.43 7.92 0.46
CA MET A 170 -9.04 8.23 0.74
C MET A 170 -8.59 9.40 -0.15
N GLU A 171 -8.06 10.44 0.48
CA GLU A 171 -7.45 11.61 -0.15
C GLU A 171 -5.93 11.45 -0.02
N GLU A 172 -5.32 10.94 -1.08
CA GLU A 172 -3.90 10.66 -1.16
C GLU A 172 -3.11 11.81 -1.77
N ASN A 173 -1.90 12.04 -1.29
CA ASN A 173 -0.93 12.95 -1.87
C ASN A 173 0.40 12.22 -2.05
N ARG A 174 0.65 11.77 -3.28
CA ARG A 174 1.79 10.94 -3.67
C ARG A 174 3.15 11.65 -3.62
N LYS A 175 3.16 12.99 -3.56
CA LYS A 175 4.41 13.78 -3.44
C LYS A 175 4.85 13.90 -1.99
N ASP A 176 3.92 14.20 -1.09
CA ASP A 176 4.21 14.45 0.32
C ASP A 176 4.05 13.19 1.20
N LEU A 177 3.77 12.04 0.57
CA LEU A 177 3.57 10.71 1.18
C LEU A 177 2.56 10.73 2.35
N THR A 178 1.50 11.52 2.18
CA THR A 178 0.40 11.68 3.14
C THR A 178 -0.91 11.18 2.56
N THR A 179 -1.72 10.55 3.39
CA THR A 179 -3.09 10.15 3.04
C THR A 179 -4.04 10.48 4.19
N ASN A 180 -5.12 11.20 3.88
CA ASN A 180 -6.27 11.30 4.77
C ASN A 180 -7.31 10.26 4.36
N TYR A 181 -8.04 9.69 5.32
CA TYR A 181 -9.13 8.76 5.04
C TYR A 181 -10.31 8.98 5.96
N LYS A 182 -11.51 8.80 5.42
CA LYS A 182 -12.79 8.91 6.14
C LYS A 182 -13.68 7.75 5.72
N LYS A 183 -14.50 7.21 6.63
CA LYS A 183 -15.50 6.21 6.27
C LYS A 183 -16.52 6.78 5.28
N GLY A 184 -16.88 5.96 4.30
CA GLY A 184 -18.20 6.01 3.67
C GLY A 184 -19.17 5.14 4.47
N LYS A 185 -18.87 3.84 4.57
CA LYS A 185 -19.67 2.85 5.29
C LYS A 185 -18.74 1.89 6.04
N VAL A 186 -18.87 1.83 7.36
CA VAL A 186 -18.16 0.87 8.22
C VAL A 186 -19.14 0.39 9.28
N ILE A 187 -19.33 -0.91 9.37
CA ILE A 187 -20.28 -1.52 10.32
C ILE A 187 -19.75 -1.31 11.75
N LEU A 188 -20.65 -1.16 12.73
CA LEU A 188 -20.36 -0.93 14.16
C LEU A 188 -19.65 0.39 14.53
N MET A 189 -19.22 1.22 13.56
CA MET A 189 -18.45 2.44 13.81
C MET A 189 -19.22 3.74 13.48
N LYS A 190 -19.54 4.53 14.51
CA LYS A 190 -20.05 5.91 14.40
C LYS A 190 -19.00 6.86 13.84
N GLU A 191 -17.76 6.77 14.29
CA GLU A 191 -16.62 7.45 13.68
C GLU A 191 -15.60 6.42 13.22
N PHE A 192 -15.01 6.65 12.05
CA PHE A 192 -13.86 5.92 11.54
C PHE A 192 -13.16 6.79 10.49
N HIS A 193 -12.12 7.50 10.91
CA HIS A 193 -11.37 8.40 10.05
C HIS A 193 -9.93 8.53 10.54
N GLY A 194 -9.07 9.20 9.78
CA GLY A 194 -7.69 9.42 10.19
C GLY A 194 -6.79 9.92 9.09
N ASN A 195 -5.51 9.93 9.40
CA ASN A 195 -4.45 10.21 8.44
C ASN A 195 -3.25 9.29 8.69
N TYR A 196 -2.41 9.14 7.67
CA TYR A 196 -1.05 8.66 7.82
C TYR A 196 -0.08 9.50 7.00
N LYS A 197 1.16 9.55 7.47
CA LYS A 197 2.30 10.19 6.81
C LYS A 197 3.50 9.25 6.88
N VAL A 198 4.28 9.19 5.80
CA VAL A 198 5.58 8.52 5.79
C VAL A 198 6.68 9.58 5.66
N GLU A 199 7.66 9.53 6.56
CA GLU A 199 8.77 10.49 6.64
C GLU A 199 10.12 9.76 6.56
N PRO A 200 11.14 10.34 5.93
CA PRO A 200 12.48 9.75 5.92
C PRO A 200 13.09 9.75 7.32
N ILE A 201 13.86 8.71 7.63
CA ILE A 201 14.82 8.71 8.74
C ILE A 201 16.23 8.41 8.23
N TYR A 202 17.22 9.12 8.77
CA TYR A 202 18.60 9.07 8.32
C TYR A 202 19.39 8.07 9.19
N VAL A 203 19.33 6.79 8.80
CA VAL A 203 19.73 5.65 9.64
C VAL A 203 21.22 5.67 10.02
N ASP A 204 22.09 6.10 9.11
CA ASP A 204 23.54 6.12 9.31
C ASP A 204 24.06 7.53 9.67
N GLN A 205 23.17 8.47 10.06
CA GLN A 205 23.53 9.88 10.29
C GLN A 205 24.67 10.06 11.29
N GLU A 206 24.59 9.44 12.46
CA GLU A 206 25.58 9.60 13.53
C GLU A 206 26.98 9.17 13.07
N ARG A 207 27.06 8.09 12.27
CA ARG A 207 28.30 7.53 11.75
C ARG A 207 28.87 8.31 10.56
N LEU A 208 28.01 8.74 9.62
CA LEU A 208 28.45 9.31 8.34
C LEU A 208 28.46 10.84 8.33
N CYS A 209 27.52 11.49 9.01
CA CYS A 209 27.33 12.95 8.99
C CYS A 209 27.87 13.66 10.25
N LYS A 210 28.48 12.92 11.18
CA LYS A 210 29.04 13.43 12.45
C LYS A 210 27.97 14.23 13.22
N LYS A 211 28.27 15.48 13.60
CA LYS A 211 27.34 16.39 14.30
C LYS A 211 26.31 17.08 13.39
N ARG A 212 26.29 16.83 12.06
CA ARG A 212 25.31 17.45 11.15
C ARG A 212 23.97 16.70 11.22
N LEU A 213 22.90 17.46 11.43
CA LEU A 213 21.51 16.99 11.41
C LEU A 213 20.88 17.39 10.05
N PRO A 214 20.91 16.52 9.03
CA PRO A 214 20.30 16.81 7.74
C PRO A 214 18.77 16.89 7.88
N LYS A 215 18.17 17.87 7.21
CA LYS A 215 16.73 18.11 7.16
C LYS A 215 16.08 17.58 5.89
N SER A 216 16.86 17.25 4.87
CA SER A 216 16.37 16.75 3.59
C SER A 216 17.19 15.55 3.07
N PRO A 217 16.63 14.70 2.18
CA PRO A 217 17.36 13.60 1.55
C PRO A 217 18.60 14.07 0.78
N GLU A 218 18.55 15.26 0.17
CA GLU A 218 19.66 15.85 -0.58
C GLU A 218 20.80 16.29 0.34
N GLU A 219 20.48 16.91 1.49
CA GLU A 219 21.46 17.22 2.53
C GLU A 219 22.11 15.95 3.10
N TYR A 220 21.31 14.91 3.35
CA TYR A 220 21.82 13.63 3.83
C TYR A 220 22.73 12.96 2.81
N LYS A 221 22.32 12.91 1.53
CA LYS A 221 23.12 12.37 0.42
C LYS A 221 24.46 13.10 0.31
N LYS A 222 24.49 14.43 0.48
CA LYS A 222 25.72 15.22 0.54
C LYS A 222 26.59 14.90 1.76
N CYS A 223 26.03 14.88 2.98
CA CYS A 223 26.84 14.65 4.19
C CYS A 223 27.31 13.21 4.33
N SER A 224 26.57 12.23 3.80
CA SER A 224 26.90 10.81 3.89
C SER A 224 27.79 10.31 2.75
N GLY A 225 28.22 11.16 1.82
CA GLY A 225 28.86 10.73 0.57
C GLY A 225 28.00 9.75 -0.24
N GLY A 226 26.68 9.88 -0.16
CA GLY A 226 25.69 8.94 -0.68
C GLY A 226 25.58 7.59 0.06
N GLN A 227 26.54 7.20 0.92
CA GLN A 227 26.57 5.85 1.50
C GLN A 227 25.52 5.58 2.59
N GLY A 228 24.80 6.60 3.05
CA GLY A 228 23.82 6.47 4.13
C GLY A 228 22.49 5.88 3.67
N ARG A 229 21.97 4.93 4.44
CA ARG A 229 20.63 4.37 4.25
C ARG A 229 19.56 5.36 4.70
N ILE A 230 18.48 5.45 3.93
CA ILE A 230 17.25 6.15 4.28
C ILE A 230 16.21 5.10 4.68
N GLY A 231 15.77 5.16 5.94
CA GLY A 231 14.64 4.38 6.44
C GLY A 231 13.36 5.23 6.44
N SER A 232 12.29 4.66 7.00
CA SER A 232 10.98 5.31 7.09
C SER A 232 10.44 5.38 8.51
N LYS A 233 9.85 6.52 8.87
CA LYS A 233 8.91 6.65 9.98
C LYS A 233 7.49 6.77 9.39
N LEU A 234 6.66 5.76 9.63
CA LEU A 234 5.23 5.80 9.37
C LEU A 234 4.51 6.28 10.63
N THR A 235 3.83 7.41 10.54
CA THR A 235 2.96 7.96 11.59
C THR A 235 1.50 7.81 11.16
N ILE A 236 0.66 7.18 11.98
CA ILE A 236 -0.79 7.05 11.72
C ILE A 236 -1.55 7.68 12.89
N ASN A 237 -2.47 8.60 12.60
CA ASN A 237 -3.50 9.03 13.53
C ASN A 237 -4.83 8.44 13.10
N HIS A 238 -5.32 7.46 13.86
CA HIS A 238 -6.60 6.80 13.61
C HIS A 238 -7.61 7.18 14.70
N TYR A 239 -8.79 7.61 14.28
CA TYR A 239 -9.90 7.98 15.15
C TYR A 239 -11.08 7.05 14.89
N PHE A 240 -11.61 6.44 15.94
CA PHE A 240 -12.80 5.60 15.85
C PHE A 240 -13.71 5.72 17.06
N GLN A 241 -15.01 5.63 16.84
CA GLN A 241 -16.03 5.61 17.88
C GLN A 241 -17.03 4.51 17.52
N PRO A 242 -17.18 3.46 18.34
CA PRO A 242 -18.23 2.47 18.12
C PRO A 242 -19.63 3.09 18.28
N TYR A 243 -20.67 2.49 17.69
CA TYR A 243 -22.06 2.82 18.03
C TYR A 243 -22.41 2.33 19.45
N ARG A 244 -23.50 2.85 20.05
CA ARG A 244 -24.12 2.20 21.22
C ARG A 244 -24.67 0.84 20.80
N PRO A 245 -24.59 -0.21 21.67
CA PRO A 245 -24.00 -0.21 23.02
C PRO A 245 -22.47 -0.39 23.04
N PHE A 246 -21.82 -0.69 21.93
CA PHE A 246 -20.38 -1.02 21.83
C PHE A 246 -19.39 0.08 22.26
N ASN A 247 -19.84 1.32 22.47
CA ASN A 247 -19.01 2.40 23.04
C ASN A 247 -19.06 2.48 24.58
N ILE A 248 -19.84 1.63 25.24
CA ILE A 248 -19.94 1.54 26.71
C ILE A 248 -19.13 0.32 27.20
N PRO A 249 -18.42 0.40 28.34
CA PRO A 249 -17.81 -0.79 28.97
C PRO A 249 -18.85 -1.87 29.33
N PRO A 250 -18.50 -3.17 29.33
CA PRO A 250 -17.19 -3.74 28.97
C PRO A 250 -16.97 -3.86 27.45
N LEU A 251 -18.02 -3.75 26.62
CA LEU A 251 -17.94 -3.93 25.17
C LEU A 251 -16.91 -2.98 24.52
N SER A 252 -16.83 -1.73 24.98
CA SER A 252 -15.88 -0.76 24.43
C SER A 252 -14.42 -1.12 24.71
N TRP A 253 -14.13 -1.79 25.83
CA TRP A 253 -12.80 -2.30 26.13
C TRP A 253 -12.45 -3.48 25.22
N PHE A 254 -13.41 -4.37 24.95
CA PHE A 254 -13.25 -5.47 24.01
C PHE A 254 -13.00 -4.99 22.58
N ILE A 255 -13.78 -4.02 22.07
CA ILE A 255 -13.56 -3.43 20.74
C ILE A 255 -12.19 -2.74 20.68
N ARG A 256 -11.85 -1.89 21.66
CA ARG A 256 -10.52 -1.24 21.75
C ARG A 256 -9.37 -2.27 21.73
N GLY A 257 -9.46 -3.32 22.55
CA GLY A 257 -8.44 -4.36 22.65
C GLY A 257 -8.23 -5.10 21.33
N ASN A 258 -9.32 -5.45 20.64
CA ASN A 258 -9.26 -6.09 19.33
C ASN A 258 -8.73 -5.15 18.25
N THR A 259 -9.14 -3.87 18.20
CA THR A 259 -8.59 -2.89 17.25
C THR A 259 -7.07 -2.76 17.42
N ILE A 260 -6.58 -2.59 18.66
CA ILE A 260 -5.12 -2.53 18.94
C ILE A 260 -4.40 -3.80 18.48
N LYS A 261 -4.95 -4.99 18.79
CA LYS A 261 -4.36 -6.29 18.42
C LYS A 261 -4.29 -6.47 16.90
N THR A 262 -5.35 -6.09 16.19
CA THR A 262 -5.42 -6.12 14.72
C THR A 262 -4.46 -5.12 14.10
N SER A 263 -4.41 -3.86 14.58
CA SER A 263 -3.43 -2.88 14.12
C SER A 263 -1.99 -3.37 14.28
N LYS A 264 -1.63 -3.97 15.43
CA LYS A 264 -0.29 -4.57 15.61
C LYS A 264 0.03 -5.63 14.56
N LYS A 265 -0.91 -6.53 14.26
CA LYS A 265 -0.71 -7.55 13.20
C LYS A 265 -0.47 -6.92 11.82
N LEU A 266 -1.25 -5.91 11.44
CA LEU A 266 -1.11 -5.23 10.15
C LEU A 266 0.25 -4.51 10.05
N LEU A 267 0.67 -3.83 11.12
CA LEU A 267 1.96 -3.12 11.17
C LEU A 267 3.15 -4.10 11.08
N ASN A 268 3.07 -5.25 11.75
CA ASN A 268 4.08 -6.30 11.61
C ASN A 268 4.17 -6.82 10.17
N GLY A 269 3.03 -7.02 9.48
CA GLY A 269 3.03 -7.42 8.06
C GLY A 269 3.79 -6.45 7.13
N ILE A 270 3.80 -5.15 7.44
CA ILE A 270 4.62 -4.15 6.72
C ILE A 270 6.12 -4.38 7.01
N GLN A 271 6.48 -4.63 8.26
CA GLN A 271 7.85 -4.92 8.68
C GLN A 271 8.38 -6.26 8.12
N ASP A 272 7.51 -7.26 7.99
CA ASP A 272 7.82 -8.58 7.43
C ASP A 272 8.04 -8.49 5.91
N LEU A 273 7.13 -7.84 5.16
CA LEU A 273 7.31 -7.60 3.72
C LEU A 273 8.57 -6.79 3.44
N THR A 274 8.79 -5.68 4.15
CA THR A 274 9.99 -4.88 3.91
C THR A 274 11.28 -5.60 4.33
N SER A 275 11.22 -6.55 5.27
CA SER A 275 12.36 -7.43 5.54
C SER A 275 12.58 -8.48 4.45
N SER A 276 11.53 -8.95 3.75
CA SER A 276 11.74 -9.81 2.57
C SER A 276 12.36 -9.02 1.42
N PHE A 277 11.98 -7.76 1.23
CA PHE A 277 12.57 -6.86 0.22
C PHE A 277 14.07 -6.64 0.47
N ARG A 278 14.50 -6.41 1.73
CA ARG A 278 15.93 -6.30 2.07
C ARG A 278 16.72 -7.59 1.83
N ARG A 279 16.07 -8.75 1.97
CA ARG A 279 16.71 -10.07 1.79
C ARG A 279 16.73 -10.56 0.34
N ALA A 280 15.76 -10.14 -0.48
CA ALA A 280 15.75 -10.41 -1.91
C ALA A 280 16.97 -9.78 -2.60
N GLU A 281 17.49 -10.46 -3.62
CA GLU A 281 18.58 -9.94 -4.45
C GLU A 281 18.05 -8.77 -5.29
N PRO A 282 18.69 -7.58 -5.26
CA PRO A 282 18.31 -6.47 -6.13
C PRO A 282 18.61 -6.83 -7.59
N LEU A 283 17.75 -6.38 -8.51
CA LEU A 283 17.92 -6.57 -9.95
C LEU A 283 19.31 -6.07 -10.42
N SER A 284 19.93 -6.80 -11.35
CA SER A 284 21.20 -6.40 -11.95
C SER A 284 21.02 -5.17 -12.85
N GLU A 285 22.11 -4.47 -13.19
CA GLU A 285 21.98 -3.30 -14.09
C GLU A 285 21.61 -3.73 -15.53
N GLU A 286 21.96 -4.96 -15.92
CA GLU A 286 21.59 -5.60 -17.20
C GLU A 286 20.09 -5.96 -17.23
N ASP A 287 19.54 -6.57 -16.17
CA ASP A 287 18.08 -6.84 -16.06
C ASP A 287 17.26 -5.55 -16.11
N MET A 288 17.80 -4.47 -15.55
CA MET A 288 17.15 -3.16 -15.51
C MET A 288 17.12 -2.49 -16.88
N GLU A 289 18.24 -2.50 -17.62
CA GLU A 289 18.32 -1.95 -18.97
C GLU A 289 17.43 -2.73 -19.95
N ALA A 290 17.43 -4.07 -19.87
CA ALA A 290 16.50 -4.91 -20.64
C ALA A 290 15.02 -4.56 -20.35
N SER A 291 14.65 -4.37 -19.07
CA SER A 291 13.28 -3.99 -18.71
C SER A 291 12.86 -2.60 -19.22
N GLU A 292 13.81 -1.66 -19.35
CA GLU A 292 13.56 -0.33 -19.89
C GLU A 292 13.41 -0.39 -21.43
N ILE A 293 14.26 -1.17 -22.10
CA ILE A 293 14.19 -1.44 -23.56
C ILE A 293 12.85 -2.09 -23.95
N ASP A 294 12.41 -3.16 -23.25
CA ASP A 294 11.12 -3.82 -23.50
C ASP A 294 9.94 -2.83 -23.45
N THR A 295 9.95 -1.89 -22.48
CA THR A 295 8.88 -0.89 -22.38
C THR A 295 8.92 0.18 -23.48
N VAL A 296 10.08 0.37 -24.13
CA VAL A 296 10.28 1.29 -25.25
C VAL A 296 9.96 0.61 -26.59
N GLU A 297 10.38 -0.64 -26.83
CA GLU A 297 10.04 -1.39 -28.06
C GLU A 297 8.53 -1.63 -28.19
N VAL A 298 7.86 -2.04 -27.10
CA VAL A 298 6.39 -2.15 -27.06
C VAL A 298 5.71 -0.78 -27.27
N HIS A 299 6.44 0.33 -27.12
CA HIS A 299 5.96 1.68 -27.46
C HIS A 299 6.12 2.03 -28.95
N ASN A 300 7.10 1.44 -29.64
CA ASN A 300 7.39 1.68 -31.06
C ASN A 300 6.62 0.72 -31.97
N PHE A 301 6.47 -0.56 -31.60
CA PHE A 301 5.63 -1.52 -32.34
C PHE A 301 4.14 -1.18 -32.37
N LEU A 302 3.67 -0.26 -31.51
CA LEU A 302 2.28 0.25 -31.49
C LEU A 302 2.13 1.63 -32.14
N LYS A 303 3.06 2.01 -33.03
CA LYS A 303 3.04 3.26 -33.81
C LYS A 303 3.05 3.06 -35.34
N ILE A 304 3.00 1.82 -35.81
CA ILE A 304 2.80 1.46 -37.23
C ILE A 304 1.32 1.08 -37.40
#